data_AF-A0A158JYM3-F1
#
_entry.id   AF-A0A158JYM3-F1
#
_cell.length_a   1.000
_cell.length_b   1.000
_cell.length_c   1.000
_cell.angle_alpha   90.00
_cell.angle_beta   90.00
_cell.angle_gamma   90.00
#
_symmetry.space_group_name_H-M   'P 1'
#
loop_
_entity.id
_entity.type
_entity.pdbx_description
1 polymer ?
#
loop_
_entity_poly.entity_id
_entity_poly.type
_entity_poly.pdbx_seq_one_letter_code
_entity_poly.pdbx_strand_id
1 'polypeptide(L)'
;MTLAETGLVVGMAKDVALAVARVVTALVARKGLNNWIRELGGRTKFEAALALMRASYSLREALFNCRAPLVVAAEFPAGYKQGGINPSAKDEVNAWNHVFKHRWSHVATSLKEFDTRRLEVEAIWGADAREATQRLSCCVSIL
;
A
#
# COMPACT_ATOMS: atom_id res chain seq x y z
N MET A 1 -26.46 -52.17 -46.69
CA MET A 1 -26.16 -50.99 -45.87
C MET A 1 -25.10 -50.19 -46.61
N THR A 2 -25.49 -49.11 -47.26
CA THR A 2 -24.63 -48.42 -48.23
C THR A 2 -23.63 -47.52 -47.51
N LEU A 3 -22.44 -47.31 -48.09
CA LEU A 3 -21.39 -46.42 -47.54
C LEU A 3 -21.88 -44.98 -47.25
N ALA A 4 -22.99 -44.58 -47.86
CA ALA A 4 -23.65 -43.29 -47.63
C ALA A 4 -24.38 -43.23 -46.27
N GLU A 5 -25.04 -44.31 -45.85
CA GLU A 5 -25.75 -44.37 -44.56
C GLU A 5 -24.78 -44.34 -43.38
N THR A 6 -23.64 -45.04 -43.50
CA THR A 6 -22.59 -45.03 -42.47
C THR A 6 -21.93 -43.66 -42.34
N GLY A 7 -21.71 -42.95 -43.44
CA GLY A 7 -21.17 -41.58 -43.44
C GLY A 7 -22.08 -40.57 -42.72
N LEU A 8 -23.40 -40.71 -42.87
CA LEU A 8 -24.40 -39.81 -42.30
C LEU A 8 -24.47 -39.95 -40.76
N VAL A 9 -24.44 -41.18 -40.26
CA VAL A 9 -24.41 -41.47 -38.81
C VAL A 9 -23.12 -40.95 -38.17
N VAL A 10 -21.97 -41.12 -38.83
CA VAL A 10 -20.68 -40.60 -38.36
C VAL A 10 -20.66 -39.08 -38.31
N GLY A 11 -21.26 -38.41 -39.30
CA GLY A 11 -21.42 -36.95 -39.32
C GLY A 11 -22.23 -36.42 -38.14
N MET A 12 -23.41 -37.02 -37.89
CA MET A 12 -24.28 -36.64 -36.77
C MET A 12 -23.58 -36.83 -35.41
N ALA A 13 -22.89 -37.96 -35.22
CA ALA A 13 -22.16 -38.23 -33.99
C ALA A 13 -21.05 -37.19 -33.74
N LYS A 14 -20.32 -36.81 -34.80
CA LYS A 14 -19.28 -35.77 -34.73
C LYS A 14 -19.86 -34.40 -34.36
N ASP A 15 -20.98 -34.02 -34.95
CA ASP A 15 -21.60 -32.72 -34.67
C ASP A 15 -22.13 -32.63 -33.24
N VAL A 16 -22.70 -33.70 -32.70
CA VAL A 16 -23.09 -33.80 -31.29
C VAL A 16 -21.87 -33.69 -30.38
N ALA A 17 -20.78 -34.41 -30.69
CA ALA A 17 -19.54 -34.33 -29.92
C ALA A 17 -18.94 -32.91 -29.93
N LEU A 18 -18.94 -32.24 -31.08
CA LEU A 18 -18.48 -30.85 -31.21
C LEU A 18 -19.39 -29.87 -30.46
N ALA A 19 -20.70 -30.07 -30.45
CA ALA A 19 -21.63 -29.26 -29.69
C ALA A 19 -21.37 -29.37 -28.18
N VAL A 20 -21.20 -30.59 -27.66
CA VAL A 20 -20.85 -30.82 -26.25
C VAL A 20 -19.51 -30.20 -25.90
N ALA A 21 -18.48 -30.40 -26.75
CA ALA A 21 -17.17 -29.80 -26.54
C ALA A 21 -17.25 -28.27 -26.41
N ARG A 22 -18.00 -27.60 -27.30
CA ARG A 22 -18.19 -26.14 -27.24
C ARG A 22 -18.86 -25.69 -25.94
N VAL A 23 -19.90 -26.41 -25.49
CA VAL A 23 -20.59 -26.10 -24.22
C VAL A 23 -19.63 -26.25 -23.04
N VAL A 24 -18.86 -27.33 -22.99
CA VAL A 24 -17.87 -27.55 -21.91
C VAL A 24 -16.81 -26.45 -21.92
N THR A 25 -16.26 -26.11 -23.09
CA THR A 25 -15.29 -25.02 -23.22
C THR A 25 -15.86 -23.69 -22.74
N ALA A 26 -17.11 -23.37 -23.09
CA ALA A 26 -17.77 -22.13 -22.65
C ALA A 26 -17.94 -22.09 -21.12
N LEU A 27 -18.32 -23.20 -20.49
CA LEU A 27 -18.47 -23.29 -19.04
C LEU A 27 -17.13 -23.14 -18.31
N VAL A 28 -16.08 -23.80 -18.80
CA VAL A 28 -14.73 -23.70 -18.24
C VAL A 28 -14.19 -22.28 -18.39
N ALA A 29 -14.36 -21.65 -19.55
CA ALA A 29 -13.95 -20.26 -19.78
C ALA A 29 -14.66 -19.30 -18.82
N ARG A 30 -15.97 -19.45 -18.63
CA ARG A 30 -16.75 -18.64 -17.68
C ARG A 30 -16.25 -18.82 -16.24
N LYS A 31 -15.96 -20.06 -15.82
CA LYS A 31 -15.44 -20.34 -14.47
C LYS A 31 -14.02 -19.76 -14.28
N GLY A 32 -13.17 -19.89 -15.31
CA GLY A 32 -11.84 -19.28 -15.33
C GLY A 32 -11.89 -17.77 -15.18
N LEU A 33 -12.75 -17.09 -15.94
CA LEU A 33 -12.94 -15.64 -15.86
C LEU A 33 -13.40 -15.19 -14.48
N ASN A 34 -14.40 -15.87 -13.91
CA ASN A 34 -14.90 -15.55 -12.57
C ASN A 34 -13.83 -15.74 -11.48
N ASN A 35 -13.06 -16.83 -11.56
CA ASN A 35 -11.96 -17.07 -10.64
C ASN A 35 -10.87 -16.00 -10.76
N TRP A 36 -10.53 -15.61 -12.00
CA TRP A 36 -9.54 -14.58 -12.26
C TRP A 36 -9.96 -13.21 -11.72
N ILE A 37 -11.22 -12.81 -11.92
CA ILE A 37 -11.77 -11.58 -11.34
C ILE A 37 -11.70 -11.60 -9.81
N ARG A 38 -12.03 -12.75 -9.20
CA ARG A 38 -11.95 -12.91 -7.75
C ARG A 38 -10.52 -12.79 -7.23
N GLU A 39 -9.57 -13.39 -7.94
CA GLU A 39 -8.15 -13.31 -7.60
C GLU A 39 -7.61 -11.88 -7.72
N LEU A 40 -7.95 -11.16 -8.79
CA LEU A 40 -7.60 -9.75 -8.98
C LEU A 40 -8.10 -8.90 -7.83
N GLY A 41 -9.39 -9.04 -7.45
CA GLY A 41 -9.95 -8.32 -6.31
C GLY A 41 -9.25 -8.65 -4.99
N GLY A 42 -8.83 -9.90 -4.80
CA GLY A 42 -8.04 -10.33 -3.65
C GLY A 42 -6.65 -9.71 -3.61
N ARG A 43 -5.95 -9.68 -4.75
CA ARG A 43 -4.61 -9.08 -4.86
C ARG A 43 -4.63 -7.58 -4.59
N THR A 44 -5.57 -6.83 -5.17
CA THR A 44 -5.69 -5.39 -4.93
C THR A 44 -5.93 -5.08 -3.44
N LYS A 45 -6.80 -5.84 -2.79
CA LYS A 45 -7.04 -5.75 -1.35
C LYS A 45 -5.77 -6.08 -0.54
N PHE A 46 -5.05 -7.14 -0.90
CA PHE A 46 -3.83 -7.48 -0.20
C PHE A 46 -2.75 -6.39 -0.34
N GLU A 47 -2.55 -5.88 -1.55
CA GLU A 47 -1.55 -4.85 -1.85
C GLU A 47 -1.84 -3.53 -1.14
N ALA A 48 -3.10 -3.07 -1.15
CA ALA A 48 -3.51 -1.85 -0.45
C ALA A 48 -3.32 -1.99 1.07
N ALA A 49 -3.68 -3.13 1.65
CA ALA A 49 -3.47 -3.39 3.07
C ALA A 49 -1.98 -3.43 3.44
N LEU A 50 -1.14 -4.10 2.63
CA LEU A 50 0.30 -4.18 2.85
C LEU A 50 0.98 -2.80 2.70
N ALA A 51 0.54 -1.99 1.74
CA ALA A 51 1.02 -0.63 1.56
C ALA A 51 0.70 0.25 2.77
N LEU A 52 -0.54 0.20 3.27
CA LEU A 52 -0.95 0.91 4.48
C LEU A 52 -0.14 0.44 5.71
N MET A 53 0.08 -0.87 5.87
CA MET A 53 0.87 -1.42 6.96
C MET A 53 2.30 -0.87 6.93
N ARG A 54 2.97 -0.88 5.76
CA ARG A 54 4.32 -0.31 5.59
C ARG A 54 4.36 1.18 5.90
N ALA A 55 3.39 1.95 5.40
CA ALA A 55 3.30 3.39 5.68
C ALA A 55 3.09 3.66 7.18
N SER A 56 2.27 2.85 7.86
CA SER A 56 2.05 2.93 9.31
C SER A 56 3.33 2.69 10.10
N TYR A 57 4.13 1.67 9.73
CA TYR A 57 5.42 1.41 10.36
C TYR A 57 6.43 2.52 10.08
N SER A 58 6.49 3.03 8.85
CA SER A 58 7.36 4.17 8.51
C SER A 58 7.04 5.39 9.37
N LEU A 59 5.75 5.73 9.51
CA LEU A 59 5.32 6.84 10.35
C LEU A 59 5.67 6.63 11.83
N ARG A 60 5.46 5.42 12.35
CA ARG A 60 5.86 5.05 13.72
C ARG A 60 7.37 5.24 13.93
N GLU A 61 8.19 4.78 12.99
CA GLU A 61 9.64 4.88 13.06
C GLU A 61 10.11 6.34 13.00
N ALA A 62 9.51 7.13 12.10
CA ALA A 62 9.80 8.56 12.01
C ALA A 62 9.46 9.31 13.31
N LEU A 63 8.33 8.99 13.94
CA LEU A 63 7.94 9.55 15.24
C LEU A 63 8.90 9.14 16.36
N PHE A 64 9.32 7.87 16.38
CA PHE A 64 10.29 7.38 17.36
C PHE A 64 11.62 8.11 17.23
N ASN A 65 12.14 8.24 16.01
CA ASN A 65 13.38 8.95 15.73
C ASN A 65 13.30 10.45 16.04
N CYS A 66 12.17 11.09 15.74
CA CYS A 66 11.96 12.51 16.08
C CYS A 66 12.00 12.74 17.59
N ARG A 67 11.50 11.78 18.38
CA ARG A 67 11.45 11.84 19.86
C ARG A 67 12.68 11.26 20.55
N ALA A 68 13.68 10.81 19.79
CA ALA A 68 14.90 10.26 20.37
C ALA A 68 15.65 11.35 21.16
N PRO A 69 15.98 11.12 22.45
CA PRO A 69 16.61 12.13 23.31
C PRO A 69 18.06 12.41 22.90
N LEU A 70 18.70 11.46 22.20
CA LEU A 70 20.05 11.62 21.71
C LEU A 70 20.03 12.47 20.43
N VAL A 71 20.78 13.57 20.46
CA VAL A 71 21.02 14.45 19.30
C VAL A 71 22.49 14.37 18.95
N VAL A 72 22.79 13.94 17.73
CA VAL A 72 24.17 13.76 17.28
C VAL A 72 24.71 15.09 16.78
N ALA A 73 25.99 15.37 17.03
CA ALA A 73 26.66 16.59 16.59
C ALA A 73 26.54 16.84 15.06
N ALA A 74 26.37 15.78 14.26
CA ALA A 74 26.19 15.83 12.81
C ALA A 74 24.83 16.39 12.36
N GLU A 75 23.83 16.48 13.25
CA GLU A 75 22.50 17.01 12.92
C GLU A 75 22.46 18.55 12.95
N PHE A 76 23.47 19.16 13.57
CA PHE A 76 23.60 20.61 13.64
C PHE A 76 24.09 21.20 12.31
N PRO A 77 23.74 22.46 12.01
CA PRO A 77 24.17 23.11 10.77
C PRO A 77 25.69 23.24 10.71
N ALA A 78 26.23 23.14 9.48
CA ALA A 78 27.66 23.24 9.23
C ALA A 78 28.23 24.55 9.81
N GLY A 79 29.18 24.43 10.74
CA GLY A 79 29.81 25.56 11.42
C GLY A 79 29.31 25.82 12.85
N TYR A 80 28.24 25.16 13.31
CA TYR A 80 27.84 25.21 14.71
C TYR A 80 28.74 24.32 15.57
N LYS A 81 29.48 24.92 16.50
CA LYS A 81 30.30 24.19 17.48
C LYS A 81 29.56 24.12 18.81
N GLN A 82 28.98 22.96 19.10
CA GLN A 82 28.35 22.69 20.39
C GLN A 82 29.40 22.83 21.50
N GLY A 83 29.19 23.76 22.43
CA GLY A 83 30.17 24.06 23.51
C GLY A 83 31.34 24.98 23.10
N GLY A 84 31.23 25.72 21.99
CA GLY A 84 32.21 26.74 21.61
C GLY A 84 32.26 27.92 22.60
N ILE A 85 33.33 28.73 22.51
CA ILE A 85 33.51 29.93 23.34
C ILE A 85 32.48 30.99 22.89
N ASN A 86 31.48 31.28 23.73
CA ASN A 86 30.39 32.26 23.53
C ASN A 86 29.56 32.10 22.24
N PRO A 87 28.71 31.05 22.11
CA PRO A 87 27.63 31.09 21.14
C PRO A 87 26.66 32.21 21.53
N SER A 88 26.27 33.06 20.56
CA SER A 88 25.15 33.97 20.78
C SER A 88 23.89 33.14 21.04
N ALA A 89 23.04 33.54 21.99
CA ALA A 89 21.79 32.84 22.28
C ALA A 89 20.93 32.65 21.01
N LYS A 90 21.06 33.57 20.04
CA LYS A 90 20.39 33.49 18.73
C LYS A 90 20.92 32.34 17.88
N ASP A 91 22.22 32.06 17.92
CA ASP A 91 22.86 31.00 17.14
C ASP A 91 22.50 29.63 17.68
N GLU A 92 22.43 29.48 19.01
CA GLU A 92 21.95 28.26 19.66
C GLU A 92 20.49 27.97 19.30
N VAL A 93 19.60 28.96 19.38
CA VAL A 93 18.19 28.82 18.99
C VAL A 93 18.06 28.40 17.52
N ASN A 94 18.84 29.02 16.63
CA ASN A 94 18.81 28.66 15.20
C ASN A 94 19.32 27.23 14.95
N ALA A 95 20.36 26.81 15.67
CA ALA A 95 20.93 25.48 15.56
C ALA A 95 19.94 24.41 16.02
N TRP A 96 19.27 24.62 17.15
CA TRP A 96 18.22 23.71 17.64
C TRP A 96 17.00 23.69 16.72
N ASN A 97 16.58 24.84 16.19
CA ASN A 97 15.48 24.91 15.24
C ASN A 97 15.82 24.11 13.96
N HIS A 98 17.05 24.20 13.46
CA HIS A 98 17.50 23.40 12.33
C HIS A 98 17.38 21.89 12.58
N VAL A 99 17.86 21.41 13.74
CA VAL A 99 17.79 19.99 14.13
C VAL A 99 16.33 19.50 14.17
N PHE A 100 15.47 20.20 14.90
CA PHE A 100 14.06 19.78 15.05
C PHE A 100 13.29 19.89 13.74
N LYS A 101 13.55 20.93 12.93
CA LYS A 101 12.96 21.06 11.59
C LYS A 101 13.37 19.89 10.69
N HIS A 102 14.64 19.50 10.71
CA HIS A 102 15.13 18.36 9.95
C HIS A 102 14.45 17.06 10.40
N ARG A 103 14.42 16.77 11.70
CA ARG A 103 13.74 15.58 12.26
C ARG A 103 12.25 15.53 11.93
N TRP A 104 11.56 16.66 12.04
CA TRP A 104 10.14 16.75 11.73
C TRP A 104 9.84 16.58 10.24
N SER A 105 10.77 16.94 9.36
CA SER A 105 10.57 16.77 7.91
C SER A 105 10.37 15.30 7.49
N HIS A 106 11.03 14.36 8.17
CA HIS A 106 10.83 12.93 7.96
C HIS A 106 9.43 12.49 8.39
N VAL A 107 8.95 12.96 9.55
CA VAL A 107 7.58 12.71 10.03
C VAL A 107 6.56 13.25 9.03
N ALA A 108 6.74 14.49 8.56
CA ALA A 108 5.84 15.11 7.59
C ALA A 108 5.77 14.33 6.26
N THR A 109 6.88 13.74 5.83
CA THR A 109 6.94 12.91 4.62
C THR A 109 6.21 11.58 4.81
N SER A 110 6.51 10.87 5.90
CA SER A 110 5.84 9.60 6.23
C SER A 110 4.34 9.78 6.52
N LEU A 111 3.95 10.93 7.08
CA LEU A 111 2.54 11.25 7.34
C LEU A 111 1.75 11.43 6.03
N LYS A 112 2.32 12.16 5.06
CA LYS A 112 1.68 12.33 3.74
C LYS A 112 1.47 10.99 3.03
N GLU A 113 2.47 10.11 3.08
CA GLU A 113 2.34 8.77 2.51
C GLU A 113 1.26 7.97 3.25
N PHE A 114 1.26 8.00 4.58
CA PHE A 114 0.24 7.33 5.39
C PHE A 114 -1.17 7.84 5.08
N ASP A 115 -1.39 9.15 4.99
CA ASP A 115 -2.70 9.72 4.66
C ASP A 115 -3.15 9.35 3.25
N THR A 116 -2.22 9.28 2.29
CA THR A 116 -2.51 8.82 0.92
C THR A 116 -2.97 7.36 0.93
N ARG A 117 -2.21 6.47 1.60
CA ARG A 117 -2.58 5.04 1.72
C ARG A 117 -3.86 4.84 2.51
N ARG A 118 -4.12 5.68 3.52
CA ARG A 118 -5.36 5.65 4.29
C ARG A 118 -6.57 5.89 3.38
N LEU A 119 -6.50 6.89 2.49
CA LEU A 119 -7.58 7.19 1.55
C LEU A 119 -7.79 6.05 0.53
N GLU A 120 -6.71 5.42 0.05
CA GLU A 120 -6.79 4.26 -0.84
C GLU A 120 -7.53 3.08 -0.16
N VAL A 121 -7.20 2.80 1.10
CA VAL A 121 -7.86 1.74 1.87
C VAL A 121 -9.30 2.13 2.23
N GLU A 122 -9.57 3.38 2.59
CA GLU A 122 -10.94 3.87 2.84
C GLU A 122 -11.84 3.71 1.60
N ALA A 123 -11.29 3.87 0.39
CA ALA A 123 -12.04 3.64 -0.84
C ALA A 123 -12.43 2.16 -1.07
N ILE A 124 -11.66 1.21 -0.53
CA ILE A 124 -11.88 -0.24 -0.74
C ILE A 124 -12.74 -0.86 0.37
N TRP A 125 -12.51 -0.47 1.63
CA TRP A 125 -13.18 -1.07 2.80
C TRP A 125 -14.14 -0.12 3.53
N GLY A 126 -14.20 1.17 3.18
CA GLY A 126 -15.12 2.13 3.78
C GLY A 126 -14.77 2.48 5.23
N ALA A 127 -15.81 2.64 6.06
CA ALA A 127 -15.71 3.19 7.41
C ALA A 127 -14.82 2.37 8.37
N ASP A 128 -14.78 1.05 8.23
CA ASP A 128 -13.99 0.16 9.09
C ASP A 128 -12.49 0.48 9.01
N ALA A 129 -12.00 0.77 7.79
CA ALA A 129 -10.60 1.16 7.56
C ALA A 129 -10.27 2.52 8.15
N ARG A 130 -11.23 3.46 8.09
CA ARG A 130 -11.09 4.78 8.70
C ARG A 130 -10.96 4.68 10.21
N GLU A 131 -11.82 3.90 10.87
CA GLU A 131 -11.76 3.72 12.32
C GLU A 131 -10.42 3.13 12.77
N ALA A 132 -9.92 2.12 12.06
CA ALA A 132 -8.64 1.48 12.36
C ALA A 132 -7.45 2.45 12.25
N THR A 133 -7.46 3.33 11.25
CA THR A 133 -6.36 4.28 10.97
C THR A 133 -6.44 5.57 11.79
N GLN A 134 -7.64 5.96 12.22
CA GLN A 134 -7.88 7.21 12.95
C GLN A 134 -7.10 7.31 14.26
N ARG A 135 -6.89 6.19 14.96
CA ARG A 135 -6.07 6.16 16.18
C ARG A 135 -4.64 6.63 15.93
N LEU A 136 -4.04 6.19 14.82
CA LEU A 136 -2.67 6.57 14.45
C LEU A 136 -2.60 8.04 14.03
N SER A 137 -3.58 8.52 13.25
CA SER A 137 -3.66 9.93 12.85
C SER A 137 -3.81 10.87 14.06
N CYS A 138 -4.60 10.48 15.05
CA CYS A 138 -4.83 11.28 16.26
C CYS A 138 -3.52 11.52 17.04
N CYS A 139 -2.69 10.49 17.18
CA CYS A 139 -1.38 10.59 17.83
C CYS A 139 -0.45 11.63 17.20
N VAL A 140 -0.56 11.86 15.88
CA VAL A 140 0.26 12.84 15.17
C VAL A 140 -0.32 14.26 15.30
N SER A 141 -1.64 14.40 15.32
CA SER A 141 -2.29 15.71 15.44
C SER A 141 -2.18 16.37 16.83
N ILE A 142 -1.90 15.58 17.86
CA ILE A 142 -1.74 16.06 19.25
C ILE A 142 -0.30 16.55 19.52
N LEU A 143 0.63 16.24 18.62
CA LEU A 143 2.05 16.57 18.71
C LEU A 143 2.35 17.95 18.13
#